data_AF-A0A2A4W150-F1
#
_entry.id   AF-A0A2A4W150-F1
#
_cell.length_a   1.000
_cell.length_b   1.000
_cell.length_c   1.000
_cell.angle_alpha   90.00
_cell.angle_beta   90.00
_cell.angle_gamma   90.00
#
_symmetry.space_group_name_H-M   'P 1'
#
loop_
_entity.id
_entity.type
_entity.pdbx_description
1 polymer ?
#
loop_
_entity_poly.entity_id
_entity_poly.type
_entity_poly.pdbx_seq_one_letter_code
_entity_poly.pdbx_strand_id
1 'polypeptide(L)' 'MPTVNLELQMKFLRELDDALTDALGRYAGDGEEKLAELKYMKNEVIRARRIIAERKVKGAAEELSTRKFAQSYGEAAYS' A
#
# COMPACT_ATOMS: atom_id res chain seq x y z
N MET A 1 17.80 4.20 -2.33
CA MET A 1 16.97 3.49 -1.33
C MET A 1 16.38 2.26 -2.01
N PRO A 2 16.47 1.05 -1.44
CA PRO A 2 15.86 -0.13 -2.04
C PRO A 2 14.34 0.08 -2.03
N THR A 3 13.78 0.39 -3.20
CA THR A 3 12.35 0.61 -3.38
C THR A 3 11.67 -0.76 -3.38
N VAL A 4 11.32 -1.23 -2.18
CA VAL A 4 10.50 -2.43 -2.04
C VAL A 4 9.25 -2.27 -2.91
N ASN A 5 9.02 -3.23 -3.79
CA ASN A 5 7.96 -3.19 -4.79
C ASN A 5 6.59 -2.95 -4.13
N LEU A 6 5.89 -1.87 -4.51
CA LEU A 6 4.59 -1.50 -3.94
C LEU A 6 3.50 -2.57 -4.18
N GLU A 7 3.63 -3.40 -5.22
CA GLU A 7 2.75 -4.54 -5.45
C GLU A 7 3.00 -5.65 -4.43
N LEU A 8 4.26 -5.95 -4.15
CA LEU A 8 4.63 -6.92 -3.13
C LEU A 8 4.15 -6.47 -1.75
N GLN A 9 4.29 -5.19 -1.42
CA GLN A 9 3.76 -4.65 -0.16
C GLN A 9 2.23 -4.77 -0.08
N MET A 10 1.51 -4.48 -1.17
CA MET A 10 0.05 -4.65 -1.19
C MET A 10 -0.37 -6.11 -1.06
N LYS A 11 0.37 -7.05 -1.66
CA LYS A 11 0.12 -8.49 -1.52
C LYS A 11 0.28 -8.93 -0.07
N PHE A 12 1.41 -8.58 0.55
CA PHE A 12 1.69 -8.90 1.95
C PHE A 12 0.62 -8.34 2.90
N LEU A 13 0.18 -7.09 2.69
CA LEU A 13 -0.87 -6.49 3.53
C LEU A 13 -2.24 -7.15 3.35
N ARG A 14 -2.54 -7.76 2.20
CA ARG A 14 -3.77 -8.55 2.04
C ARG A 14 -3.69 -9.85 2.83
N GLU A 15 -2.58 -10.58 2.70
CA GLU A 15 -2.34 -11.81 3.44
C GLU A 15 -2.38 -11.57 4.96
N LEU A 16 -1.86 -10.43 5.43
CA LEU A 16 -1.92 -10.04 6.83
C LEU A 16 -3.34 -9.68 7.30
N ASP A 17 -4.15 -9.01 6.46
CA ASP A 17 -5.56 -8.69 6.76
C ASP A 17 -6.40 -9.97 6.88
N ASP A 18 -6.17 -10.94 6.00
CA ASP A 18 -6.82 -12.25 6.02
C ASP A 18 -6.44 -13.00 7.31
N ALA A 19 -5.15 -13.07 7.64
CA ALA A 19 -4.66 -13.71 8.86
C ALA A 19 -5.22 -13.06 10.14
N LEU A 20 -5.32 -11.72 10.19
CA LEU A 20 -5.90 -11.01 11.32
C LEU A 20 -7.41 -11.21 11.43
N THR A 21 -8.10 -11.36 10.29
CA THR A 21 -9.53 -11.69 10.25
C THR A 21 -9.78 -13.08 10.83
N ASP A 22 -8.97 -14.05 10.44
CA ASP A 22 -9.03 -15.40 11.00
C ASP A 22 -8.71 -15.41 12.50
N ALA A 23 -7.68 -14.66 12.91
CA ALA A 23 -7.28 -14.55 14.31
C ALA A 23 -8.39 -13.93 15.18
N LEU A 24 -9.06 -12.87 14.69
CA LEU A 24 -10.20 -12.26 15.38
C LEU A 24 -11.37 -13.24 15.57
N GLY A 25 -11.61 -14.12 14.60
CA GLY A 25 -12.62 -15.17 14.73
C GLY A 25 -12.22 -16.25 15.75
N ARG A 26 -10.97 -16.72 15.69
CA ARG A 26 -10.46 -17.78 16.58
C ARG A 26 -10.32 -17.35 18.02
N TYR A 27 -9.91 -16.10 18.26
CA TYR A 27 -9.60 -15.57 19.59
C TYR A 27 -10.68 -14.65 20.13
N ALA A 28 -11.91 -14.71 19.60
CA ALA A 28 -13.03 -13.88 20.06
C ALA A 28 -13.34 -14.05 21.55
N GLY A 29 -12.99 -15.20 22.15
CA GLY A 29 -13.22 -15.54 23.56
C GLY A 29 -11.98 -15.45 24.46
N ASP A 30 -10.80 -15.12 23.94
CA ASP A 30 -9.53 -15.17 24.71
C ASP A 30 -9.32 -13.99 25.67
N GLY A 31 -10.26 -13.03 25.70
CA GLY A 31 -10.23 -11.85 26.56
C GLY A 31 -10.23 -10.52 25.81
N GLU A 32 -10.67 -9.46 26.48
CA GLU A 32 -10.88 -8.14 25.87
C GLU A 32 -9.58 -7.48 25.39
N GLU A 33 -8.47 -7.67 26.10
CA GLU A 33 -7.17 -7.07 25.77
C GLU A 33 -6.62 -7.62 24.45
N LYS A 34 -6.60 -8.95 24.29
CA LYS A 34 -6.15 -9.61 23.07
C LYS A 34 -7.06 -9.26 21.87
N LEU A 35 -8.36 -9.15 22.11
CA LEU A 35 -9.30 -8.70 21.08
C LEU A 35 -9.03 -7.25 20.67
N ALA A 36 -8.73 -6.37 21.62
CA ALA A 36 -8.39 -4.97 21.35
C ALA A 36 -7.08 -4.85 20.55
N GLU A 37 -6.07 -5.63 20.90
CA GLU A 37 -4.80 -5.70 20.17
C GLU A 37 -5.00 -6.17 18.72
N LEU A 38 -5.72 -7.28 18.50
CA LEU A 38 -6.00 -7.79 17.15
C LEU A 38 -6.78 -6.77 16.30
N LYS A 39 -7.75 -6.07 16.90
CA LYS A 39 -8.50 -4.99 16.23
C LYS A 39 -7.59 -3.82 15.88
N TYR A 40 -6.69 -3.44 16.79
CA TYR A 40 -5.70 -2.38 16.55
C TYR A 40 -4.79 -2.75 15.37
N MET A 41 -4.23 -3.96 15.36
CA MET A 41 -3.38 -4.43 14.26
C MET A 41 -4.12 -4.41 12.92
N LYS A 42 -5.39 -4.85 12.89
CA LYS A 42 -6.21 -4.81 11.67
C LYS A 42 -6.42 -3.38 11.15
N ASN A 43 -6.66 -2.43 12.05
CA ASN A 43 -6.79 -1.02 11.68
C ASN A 43 -5.49 -0.44 11.10
N GLU A 44 -4.33 -0.79 11.66
CA GLU A 44 -3.04 -0.36 11.12
C GLU A 44 -2.76 -0.97 9.73
N VAL A 45 -3.17 -2.22 9.49
CA VAL A 45 -3.09 -2.82 8.14
C VAL A 45 -3.95 -2.05 7.13
N ILE A 46 -5.18 -1.68 7.50
CA ILE A 46 -6.05 -0.85 6.67
C ILE A 46 -5.40 0.50 6.37
N ARG A 47 -4.79 1.14 7.37
CA ARG A 47 -4.08 2.41 7.21
C ARG A 47 -2.88 2.26 6.26
N ALA A 48 -2.07 1.22 6.43
CA ALA A 48 -0.92 0.95 5.56
C ALA A 48 -1.35 0.73 4.11
N ARG A 49 -2.45 -0.01 3.88
CA ARG A 49 -3.02 -0.20 2.53
C ARG A 49 -3.41 1.12 1.87
N ARG A 50 -4.01 2.04 2.62
CA ARG A 50 -4.37 3.38 2.11
C ARG A 50 -3.13 4.17 1.68
N ILE A 51 -2.10 4.22 2.54
CA ILE A 51 -0.85 4.93 2.25
C ILE A 51 -0.18 4.37 0.98
N ILE A 52 -0.15 3.05 0.81
CA ILE A 52 0.45 2.44 -0.38
C ILE A 52 -0.37 2.71 -1.64
N ALA A 53 -1.71 2.67 -1.55
CA ALA A 53 -2.57 3.06 -2.66
C ALA A 53 -2.32 4.51 -3.09
N GLU A 54 -2.22 5.44 -2.13
CA GLU A 54 -1.88 6.85 -2.40
C GLU A 54 -0.50 6.99 -3.07
N ARG A 55 0.51 6.24 -2.59
CA ARG A 55 1.85 6.24 -3.18
C ARG A 55 1.85 5.70 -4.61
N LYS A 56 1.06 4.65 -4.90
CA LYS A 56 0.91 4.12 -6.27
C LYS A 56 0.30 5.17 -7.20
N VAL A 57 -0.72 5.90 -6.75
CA VAL A 57 -1.36 6.96 -7.55
C VAL A 57 -0.39 8.13 -7.78
N LYS A 58 0.34 8.57 -6.75
CA LYS A 58 1.33 9.65 -6.88
C LYS A 58 2.49 9.25 -7.81
N GLY A 59 3.03 8.03 -7.66
CA GLY A 59 4.08 7.53 -8.53
C GLY A 59 3.64 7.45 -10.00
N ALA A 60 2.41 7.01 -10.28
CA ALA A 60 1.88 6.98 -11.64
C ALA A 60 1.72 8.39 -12.24
N ALA A 61 1.33 9.38 -11.44
CA ALA A 61 1.21 10.77 -11.88
C ALA A 61 2.58 11.41 -12.18
N GLU A 62 3.59 11.14 -11.34
CA GLU A 62 4.97 11.59 -11.56
C GLU A 62 5.56 10.97 -12.83
N GLU A 63 5.40 9.66 -13.06
CA GLU A 63 5.87 9.01 -14.29
C GLU A 63 5.24 9.59 -15.56
N LEU A 64 3.94 9.92 -15.54
CA LEU A 64 3.26 10.55 -16.66
C LEU A 64 3.79 11.98 -16.92
N SER A 65 4.11 12.72 -15.87
CA SER A 65 4.69 14.06 -15.97
C SER A 65 6.09 14.03 -16.58
N THR A 66 6.95 13.11 -16.13
CA THR A 66 8.31 12.94 -16.66
C THR A 66 8.30 12.54 -18.13
N ARG A 67 7.37 11.65 -18.56
CA ARG A 67 7.24 11.26 -19.98
C ARG A 67 6.85 12.43 -20.89
N LYS A 68 5.90 13.27 -20.45
CA LYS A 68 5.49 14.47 -21.20
C LYS A 68 6.64 15.48 -21.33
N PHE A 69 7.38 15.70 -20.26
CA PHE A 69 8.56 16.57 -20.29
C PHE A 69 9.63 16.05 -21.26
N ALA A 70 9.94 14.75 -21.25
CA ALA A 70 10.90 14.16 -22.18
C ALA A 70 10.47 14.29 -23.67
N GLN A 71 9.17 14.18 -23.97
CA GLN A 71 8.67 14.37 -25.32
C GLN A 71 8.79 15.82 -25.81
N SER A 72 8.52 16.82 -24.95
CA SER A 72 8.62 18.23 -25.33
C SER A 72 10.04 18.70 -25.66
N TYR A 73 11.09 18.06 -25.13
CA TYR A 73 12.48 18.37 -25.48
C TYR A 73 12.97 17.64 -26.75
N GLY A 74 12.34 16.52 -27.12
CA GLY A 74 12.68 15.78 -28.34
C GLY A 74 12.19 16.44 -29.62
N GLU A 75 11.04 17.13 -29.58
CA GLU A 75 10.49 17.84 -30.75
C GLU A 75 11.25 19.14 -31.08
N ALA A 76 11.90 19.79 -30.11
CA ALA A 76 12.68 21.01 -30.34
C ALA A 76 14.07 20.77 -30.96
N ALA A 77 14.50 19.50 -31.08
CA ALA A 77 15.79 19.14 -31.70
C ALA A 77 15.68 18.84 -33.22
N TYR A 78 14.46 18.83 -33.76
CA TYR A 78 14.16 18.68 -35.19
C TYR A 78 13.30 19.86 -35.67
N SER A 79 13.81 21.09 -35.58
CA SER A 79 13.30 22.25 -36.34
C SER A 79 14.43 23.15 -36.79
#